data_AF-D5L832-F1
#
_entry.id   AF-D5L832-F1
#
_cell.length_a   1.000
_cell.length_b   1.000
_cell.length_c   1.000
_cell.angle_alpha   90.00
_cell.angle_beta   90.00
_cell.angle_gamma   90.00
#
_symmetry.space_group_name_H-M   'P 1'
#
loop_
_entity.id
_entity.type
_entity.pdbx_description
1 polymer ?
#
loop_
_entity_poly.entity_id
_entity_poly.type
_entity_poly.pdbx_seq_one_letter_code
_entity_poly.pdbx_strand_id
1 'polypeptide(L)'
;MIDNHVYWGNALGFDTRQISWRRALDMNDRALRSTVSSLGGAGNGFPREDGFDITVASEVMAIFCLATDLDDLEARLGRIVVGRTRDKRPITAADLKATGAMSVLLKDALMPNLVQTLEGTPAFVHGGPFANIAHGCNSAIATRAALKLSDYTVTEAGFGADLGAEKFFDIKC
;
A
#
# COMPACT_ATOMS: atom_id res chain seq x y z
N MET A 1 -3.77 4.57 -13.71
CA MET A 1 -5.02 5.37 -13.74
C MET A 1 -4.75 6.88 -13.66
N ILE A 2 -3.88 7.35 -12.76
CA ILE A 2 -3.51 8.77 -12.63
C ILE A 2 -3.05 9.39 -13.97
N ASP A 3 -1.97 8.89 -14.57
CA ASP A 3 -1.44 9.47 -15.82
C ASP A 3 -2.45 9.38 -16.98
N ASN A 4 -3.26 8.31 -17.04
CA ASN A 4 -4.33 8.17 -18.02
C ASN A 4 -5.43 9.24 -17.85
N HIS A 5 -5.79 9.56 -16.60
CA HIS A 5 -6.75 10.63 -16.32
C HIS A 5 -6.22 12.00 -16.74
N VAL A 6 -4.92 12.25 -16.49
CA VAL A 6 -4.25 13.46 -16.96
C VAL A 6 -4.24 13.53 -18.49
N TYR A 7 -3.94 12.41 -19.16
CA TYR A 7 -3.90 12.30 -20.61
C TYR A 7 -5.24 12.66 -21.26
N TRP A 8 -6.35 12.12 -20.75
CA TRP A 8 -7.69 12.31 -21.34
C TRP A 8 -8.43 13.56 -20.84
N GLY A 9 -7.71 14.63 -20.53
CA GLY A 9 -8.29 15.95 -20.26
C GLY A 9 -8.22 16.41 -18.80
N ASN A 10 -7.63 15.61 -17.90
CA ASN A 10 -7.31 16.01 -16.53
C ASN A 10 -8.46 16.72 -15.78
N ALA A 11 -9.69 16.20 -15.87
CA ALA A 11 -10.88 16.86 -15.33
C ALA A 11 -10.85 17.06 -13.80
N LEU A 12 -10.02 16.29 -13.09
CA LEU A 12 -9.81 16.43 -11.64
C LEU A 12 -8.79 17.53 -11.31
N GLY A 13 -8.09 18.07 -12.32
CA GLY A 13 -7.19 19.20 -12.18
C GLY A 13 -5.87 18.88 -11.48
N PHE A 14 -5.32 17.66 -11.67
CA PHE A 14 -4.00 17.31 -11.13
C PHE A 14 -2.95 18.35 -11.52
N ASP A 15 -2.19 18.82 -10.54
CA ASP A 15 -0.89 19.41 -10.79
C ASP A 15 0.12 18.26 -10.90
N THR A 16 0.70 18.05 -12.09
CA THR A 16 1.62 16.93 -12.34
C THR A 16 2.90 16.99 -11.50
N ARG A 17 3.19 18.16 -10.91
CA ARG A 17 4.32 18.38 -9.98
C ARG A 17 3.95 18.04 -8.53
N GLN A 18 2.67 17.82 -8.24
CA GLN A 18 2.15 17.47 -6.90
C GLN A 18 1.44 16.12 -6.90
N ILE A 19 1.80 15.22 -7.81
CA ILE A 19 1.44 13.80 -7.71
C ILE A 19 2.38 13.19 -6.67
N SER A 20 1.83 12.83 -5.51
CA SER A 20 2.56 12.18 -4.41
C SER A 20 2.71 10.68 -4.63
N TRP A 21 1.83 10.08 -5.44
CA TRP A 21 1.81 8.65 -5.68
C TRP A 21 2.91 8.22 -6.65
N ARG A 22 3.91 7.51 -6.11
CA ARG A 22 5.01 6.88 -6.87
C ARG A 22 4.60 5.50 -7.38
N ARG A 23 5.41 4.91 -8.27
CA ARG A 23 5.25 3.51 -8.70
C ARG A 23 5.97 2.56 -7.74
N ALA A 24 5.73 1.26 -7.87
CA ALA A 24 6.39 0.27 -7.03
C ALA A 24 6.88 -0.94 -7.84
N LEU A 25 8.00 -1.51 -7.41
CA LEU A 25 8.58 -2.75 -7.95
C LEU A 25 9.30 -3.51 -6.83
N ASP A 26 9.10 -4.83 -6.74
CA ASP A 26 9.76 -5.66 -5.73
C ASP A 26 11.14 -6.12 -6.20
N MET A 27 12.01 -5.16 -6.47
CA MET A 27 13.41 -5.37 -6.86
C MET A 27 14.29 -4.28 -6.26
N ASN A 28 15.52 -4.64 -5.93
CA ASN A 28 16.53 -3.70 -5.46
C ASN A 28 17.13 -2.91 -6.63
N ASP A 29 16.32 -2.10 -7.31
CA ASP A 29 16.74 -1.31 -8.46
C ASP A 29 16.90 0.17 -8.12
N ARG A 30 18.15 0.59 -7.92
CA ARG A 30 18.47 1.99 -7.60
C ARG A 30 18.20 2.95 -8.77
N ALA A 31 18.19 2.47 -10.01
CA ALA A 31 18.08 3.33 -11.20
C ALA A 31 16.68 3.94 -11.33
N LEU A 32 15.67 3.30 -10.74
CA LEU A 32 14.28 3.76 -10.78
C LEU A 32 13.90 4.74 -9.66
N ARG A 33 14.84 5.12 -8.78
CA ARG A 33 14.56 6.06 -7.67
C ARG A 33 14.04 7.42 -8.16
N SER A 34 14.59 7.89 -9.28
CA SER A 34 14.19 9.14 -9.93
C SER A 34 14.16 8.94 -11.43
N THR A 35 13.03 9.26 -12.05
CA THR A 35 12.76 9.06 -13.47
C THR A 35 11.97 10.24 -14.02
N VAL A 36 11.99 10.42 -15.34
CA VAL A 36 11.01 11.24 -16.06
C VAL A 36 10.17 10.30 -16.90
N SER A 37 8.85 10.35 -16.69
CA SER A 37 7.88 9.47 -17.37
C SER A 37 7.12 10.22 -18.47
N SER A 38 6.39 9.47 -19.30
CA SER A 38 5.52 10.03 -20.37
C SER A 38 6.23 10.90 -21.41
N LEU A 39 7.43 10.48 -21.82
CA LEU A 39 8.20 11.11 -22.91
C LEU A 39 7.80 10.56 -24.29
N GLY A 40 8.22 11.23 -25.36
CA GLY A 40 8.06 10.74 -26.75
C GLY A 40 6.91 11.38 -27.55
N GLY A 41 6.45 12.57 -27.15
CA GLY A 41 5.48 13.37 -27.91
C GLY A 41 4.04 13.17 -27.47
N ALA A 42 3.11 13.84 -28.17
CA ALA A 42 1.72 13.99 -27.74
C ALA A 42 0.96 12.68 -27.53
N GLY A 43 1.30 11.61 -28.27
CA GLY A 43 0.66 10.30 -28.10
C GLY A 43 1.02 9.58 -26.79
N ASN A 44 2.05 10.03 -26.07
CA ASN A 44 2.59 9.35 -24.88
C ASN A 44 2.29 10.06 -23.55
N GLY A 45 1.55 11.17 -23.59
CA GLY A 45 1.11 11.90 -22.41
C GLY A 45 1.89 13.17 -22.10
N PHE A 46 1.87 13.54 -20.82
CA PHE A 46 2.46 14.77 -20.31
C PHE A 46 3.69 14.44 -19.46
N PRO A 47 4.89 14.87 -19.86
CA PRO A 47 6.11 14.59 -19.10
C PRO A 47 6.03 15.06 -17.65
N ARG A 48 6.48 14.23 -16.71
CA ARG A 48 6.64 14.59 -15.30
C ARG A 48 7.73 13.77 -14.62
N GLU A 49 8.28 14.33 -13.55
CA GLU A 49 9.14 13.60 -12.63
C GLU A 49 8.33 12.53 -11.88
N ASP A 50 8.96 11.39 -11.64
CA ASP A 50 8.40 10.26 -10.90
C ASP A 50 9.52 9.38 -10.33
N GLY A 51 9.15 8.33 -9.61
CA GLY A 51 10.08 7.28 -9.23
C GLY A 51 9.37 6.02 -8.78
N PHE A 52 10.17 5.05 -8.39
CA PHE A 52 9.73 3.79 -7.84
C PHE A 52 10.19 3.64 -6.40
N ASP A 53 9.34 3.01 -5.61
CA ASP A 53 9.68 2.48 -4.29
C ASP A 53 9.64 0.95 -4.33
N ILE A 54 10.28 0.30 -3.37
CA ILE A 54 10.13 -1.15 -3.21
C ILE A 54 8.70 -1.46 -2.76
N THR A 55 8.10 -2.56 -3.24
CA THR A 55 6.66 -2.85 -3.04
C THR A 55 6.19 -2.79 -1.58
N VAL A 56 7.01 -3.24 -0.64
CA VAL A 56 6.71 -3.20 0.81
C VAL A 56 6.64 -1.79 1.42
N ALA A 57 7.15 -0.78 0.71
CA ALA A 57 7.04 0.62 1.09
C ALA A 57 5.71 1.27 0.64
N SER A 58 4.93 0.60 -0.20
CA SER A 58 3.66 1.11 -0.71
C SER A 58 2.64 1.32 0.41
N GLU A 59 1.88 2.41 0.37
CA GLU A 59 0.74 2.63 1.27
C GLU A 59 -0.33 1.52 1.10
N VAL A 60 -0.41 0.88 -0.08
CA VAL A 60 -1.25 -0.31 -0.29
C VAL A 60 -0.85 -1.45 0.66
N MET A 61 0.46 -1.66 0.90
CA MET A 61 0.93 -2.68 1.84
C MET A 61 0.54 -2.34 3.28
N ALA A 62 0.67 -1.07 3.68
CA ALA A 62 0.25 -0.63 5.01
C ALA A 62 -1.26 -0.80 5.21
N ILE A 63 -2.07 -0.40 4.23
CA ILE A 63 -3.53 -0.57 4.22
C ILE A 63 -3.90 -2.06 4.26
N PHE A 64 -3.26 -2.88 3.43
CA PHE A 64 -3.47 -4.33 3.40
C PHE A 64 -3.20 -4.97 4.77
N CYS A 65 -2.18 -4.50 5.49
CA CYS A 65 -1.85 -5.03 6.81
C CYS A 65 -2.78 -4.51 7.92
N LEU A 66 -3.50 -3.41 7.72
CA LEU A 66 -4.44 -2.86 8.71
C LEU A 66 -5.91 -3.16 8.41
N ALA A 67 -6.22 -3.62 7.20
CA ALA A 67 -7.59 -3.96 6.81
C ALA A 67 -8.13 -5.13 7.65
N THR A 68 -9.41 -5.05 8.03
CA THR A 68 -10.09 -6.10 8.81
C THR A 68 -10.90 -7.09 7.98
N ASP A 69 -11.23 -6.70 6.75
CA ASP A 69 -12.03 -7.43 5.77
C ASP A 69 -11.93 -6.70 4.41
N LEU A 70 -12.59 -7.22 3.37
CA LEU A 70 -12.51 -6.68 2.02
C LEU A 70 -13.19 -5.29 1.89
N ASP A 71 -14.26 -5.04 2.64
CA ASP A 71 -14.97 -3.77 2.61
C ASP A 71 -14.15 -2.67 3.28
N ASP A 72 -13.49 -2.96 4.42
CA ASP A 72 -12.54 -2.06 5.06
C ASP A 72 -11.31 -1.81 4.18
N LEU A 73 -10.81 -2.85 3.49
CA LEU A 73 -9.74 -2.69 2.49
C LEU A 73 -10.14 -1.69 1.42
N GLU A 74 -11.29 -1.88 0.77
CA GLU A 74 -11.76 -0.99 -0.30
C GLU A 74 -11.95 0.45 0.20
N ALA A 75 -12.56 0.61 1.39
CA ALA A 75 -12.78 1.91 1.99
C ALA A 75 -11.46 2.64 2.29
N ARG A 76 -10.45 1.93 2.80
CA ARG A 76 -9.11 2.48 3.06
C ARG A 76 -8.40 2.88 1.78
N LEU A 77 -8.43 2.02 0.77
CA LEU A 77 -7.86 2.32 -0.55
C LEU A 77 -8.48 3.58 -1.15
N GLY A 78 -9.78 3.81 -0.95
CA GLY A 78 -10.47 5.02 -1.42
C GLY A 78 -10.00 6.32 -0.78
N ARG A 79 -9.46 6.27 0.43
CA ARG A 79 -8.97 7.46 1.16
C ARG A 79 -7.54 7.84 0.82
N ILE A 80 -6.82 7.03 0.05
CA ILE A 80 -5.46 7.33 -0.40
C ILE A 80 -5.45 8.65 -1.17
N VAL A 81 -4.61 9.60 -0.75
CA VAL A 81 -4.35 10.84 -1.49
C VAL A 81 -3.24 10.60 -2.50
N VAL A 82 -3.60 10.61 -3.79
CA VAL A 82 -2.67 10.28 -4.89
C VAL A 82 -1.99 11.51 -5.49
N GLY A 83 -2.52 12.69 -5.23
CA GLY A 83 -1.94 13.95 -5.69
C GLY A 83 -2.80 15.14 -5.27
N ARG A 84 -2.44 16.31 -5.77
CA ARG A 84 -3.15 17.55 -5.48
C ARG A 84 -3.39 18.38 -6.74
N THR A 85 -4.41 19.22 -6.66
CA THR A 85 -4.66 20.27 -7.65
C THR A 85 -3.69 21.44 -7.50
N ARG A 86 -3.70 22.38 -8.45
CA ARG A 86 -2.88 23.61 -8.36
C ARG A 86 -3.24 24.49 -7.16
N ASP A 87 -4.50 24.46 -6.73
CA ASP A 87 -5.02 25.09 -5.51
C ASP A 87 -4.84 24.23 -4.25
N LYS A 88 -4.02 23.17 -4.33
CA LYS A 88 -3.63 22.28 -3.22
C LYS A 88 -4.77 21.45 -2.61
N ARG A 89 -5.89 21.28 -3.31
CA ARG A 89 -6.94 20.35 -2.89
C ARG A 89 -6.47 18.90 -3.12
N PRO A 90 -6.68 17.98 -2.16
CA PRO A 90 -6.31 16.58 -2.33
C PRO A 90 -7.19 15.91 -3.39
N ILE A 91 -6.59 15.02 -4.16
CA ILE A 91 -7.28 14.11 -5.08
C ILE A 91 -7.02 12.69 -4.58
N THR A 92 -8.08 11.92 -4.41
CA THR A 92 -8.04 10.58 -3.85
C THR A 92 -8.09 9.49 -4.91
N ALA A 93 -7.78 8.25 -4.52
CA ALA A 93 -7.98 7.09 -5.39
C ALA A 93 -9.48 6.85 -5.71
N ALA A 94 -10.38 7.23 -4.81
CA ALA A 94 -11.83 7.18 -5.06
C ALA A 94 -12.26 8.16 -6.16
N ASP A 95 -11.69 9.37 -6.21
CA ASP A 95 -11.96 10.35 -7.28
C ASP A 95 -11.59 9.80 -8.67
N LEU A 96 -10.55 8.95 -8.73
CA LEU A 96 -10.13 8.24 -9.94
C LEU A 96 -10.94 6.96 -10.22
N LYS A 97 -11.88 6.59 -9.34
CA LYS A 97 -12.63 5.33 -9.42
C LYS A 97 -11.73 4.08 -9.45
N ALA A 98 -10.60 4.13 -8.74
CA ALA A 98 -9.61 3.06 -8.72
C ALA A 98 -9.89 1.97 -7.65
N THR A 99 -10.75 2.24 -6.68
CA THR A 99 -10.91 1.45 -5.46
C THR A 99 -11.37 0.01 -5.71
N GLY A 100 -12.47 -0.17 -6.43
CA GLY A 100 -13.00 -1.51 -6.71
C GLY A 100 -12.03 -2.36 -7.52
N ALA A 101 -11.36 -1.77 -8.50
CA ALA A 101 -10.35 -2.46 -9.30
C ALA A 101 -9.14 -2.91 -8.46
N MET A 102 -8.64 -2.06 -7.57
CA MET A 102 -7.56 -2.43 -6.64
C MET A 102 -8.02 -3.53 -5.67
N SER A 103 -9.25 -3.44 -5.15
CA SER A 103 -9.79 -4.41 -4.20
C SER A 103 -9.96 -5.79 -4.84
N VAL A 104 -10.40 -5.86 -6.10
CA VAL A 104 -10.47 -7.12 -6.86
C VAL A 104 -9.08 -7.74 -7.05
N LEU A 105 -8.05 -6.94 -7.36
CA LEU A 105 -6.67 -7.45 -7.49
C LEU A 105 -6.10 -7.99 -6.17
N LEU A 106 -6.60 -7.50 -5.04
CA LEU A 106 -6.15 -7.90 -3.70
C LEU A 106 -7.05 -8.93 -3.03
N LYS A 107 -8.17 -9.33 -3.66
CA LYS A 107 -9.20 -10.17 -3.06
C LYS A 107 -8.64 -11.47 -2.49
N ASP A 108 -7.93 -12.24 -3.33
CA ASP A 108 -7.36 -13.52 -2.90
C ASP A 108 -6.12 -13.32 -2.05
N ALA A 109 -5.35 -12.26 -2.35
CA ALA A 109 -4.16 -11.90 -1.59
C ALA A 109 -4.48 -11.61 -0.13
N LEU A 110 -5.68 -11.12 0.20
CA LEU A 110 -6.10 -10.77 1.57
C LEU A 110 -6.30 -11.99 2.48
N MET A 111 -6.29 -13.21 1.92
CA MET A 111 -6.39 -14.46 2.70
C MET A 111 -5.04 -14.82 3.36
N PRO A 112 -4.98 -15.01 4.69
CA PRO A 112 -3.75 -15.42 5.37
C PRO A 112 -3.16 -16.74 4.85
N ASN A 113 -1.86 -16.76 4.58
CA ASN A 113 -1.15 -17.96 4.13
C ASN A 113 -0.76 -18.83 5.32
N LEU A 114 -1.31 -20.04 5.41
CA LEU A 114 -0.95 -21.03 6.41
C LEU A 114 0.27 -21.84 5.97
N VAL A 115 1.28 -21.89 6.82
CA VAL A 115 2.46 -22.75 6.71
C VAL A 115 2.72 -23.44 8.06
N GLN A 116 3.84 -24.15 8.19
CA GLN A 116 4.24 -24.80 9.44
C GLN A 116 5.71 -24.56 9.76
N THR A 117 6.06 -24.59 11.05
CA THR A 117 7.46 -24.64 11.53
C THR A 117 8.07 -26.02 11.28
N LEU A 118 9.36 -26.19 11.57
CA LEU A 118 10.06 -27.49 11.48
C LEU A 118 9.44 -28.58 12.37
N GLU A 119 8.76 -28.19 13.45
CA GLU A 119 8.11 -29.10 14.40
C GLU A 119 6.60 -29.24 14.14
N GLY A 120 6.11 -28.78 12.98
CA GLY A 120 4.70 -28.88 12.60
C GLY A 120 3.77 -27.91 13.32
N THR A 121 4.30 -26.87 13.99
CA THR A 121 3.46 -25.82 14.59
C THR A 121 2.86 -24.95 13.49
N PRO A 122 1.53 -24.72 13.46
CA PRO A 122 0.90 -23.84 12.49
C PRO A 122 1.44 -22.40 12.57
N ALA A 123 1.71 -21.77 11.42
CA ALA A 123 2.18 -20.39 11.35
C ALA A 123 1.51 -19.64 10.18
N PHE A 124 1.07 -18.39 10.41
CA PHE A 124 0.61 -17.51 9.34
C PHE A 124 1.74 -16.59 8.87
N VAL A 125 1.93 -16.49 7.56
CA VAL A 125 2.85 -15.52 6.93
C VAL A 125 2.04 -14.61 6.01
N HIS A 126 1.79 -13.38 6.45
CA HIS A 126 0.86 -12.49 5.74
C HIS A 126 1.12 -11.00 6.03
N GLY A 127 1.31 -10.23 4.96
CA GLY A 127 1.69 -8.81 5.04
C GLY A 127 3.18 -8.61 5.33
N GLY A 128 3.65 -7.39 5.16
CA GLY A 128 5.04 -7.02 5.42
C GLY A 128 5.33 -5.56 5.06
N PRO A 129 4.74 -4.58 5.78
CA PRO A 129 5.03 -3.17 5.57
C PRO A 129 6.37 -2.81 6.24
N PHE A 130 7.01 -1.74 5.78
CA PHE A 130 8.15 -1.19 6.49
C PHE A 130 7.81 -0.73 7.92
N ALA A 131 8.79 -0.78 8.81
CA ALA A 131 8.65 -0.38 10.22
C ALA A 131 9.10 1.07 10.49
N ASN A 132 9.60 1.81 9.48
CA ASN A 132 9.96 3.22 9.58
C ASN A 132 8.84 4.14 9.08
N ILE A 133 8.45 4.01 7.81
CA ILE A 133 7.39 4.81 7.16
C ILE A 133 5.98 4.23 7.35
N ALA A 134 5.90 3.02 7.91
CA ALA A 134 4.65 2.35 8.30
C ALA A 134 4.86 1.64 9.65
N HIS A 135 3.94 0.73 9.99
CA HIS A 135 3.82 0.13 11.33
C HIS A 135 4.58 -1.19 11.53
N GLY A 136 5.18 -1.76 10.49
CA GLY A 136 6.12 -2.88 10.65
C GLY A 136 5.56 -4.19 11.21
N CYS A 137 4.27 -4.46 11.08
CA CYS A 137 3.63 -5.68 11.61
C CYS A 137 3.04 -6.52 10.48
N ASN A 138 2.85 -7.82 10.73
CA ASN A 138 2.01 -8.68 9.88
C ASN A 138 0.54 -8.18 9.89
N SER A 139 -0.28 -8.69 8.96
CA SER A 139 -1.66 -8.21 8.80
C SER A 139 -2.54 -8.43 10.04
N ALA A 140 -3.49 -7.51 10.26
CA ALA A 140 -4.53 -7.62 11.27
C ALA A 140 -5.41 -8.86 11.07
N ILE A 141 -5.79 -9.22 9.84
CA ILE A 141 -6.59 -10.42 9.55
C ILE A 141 -5.88 -11.70 10.01
N ALA A 142 -4.58 -11.85 9.74
CA ALA A 142 -3.82 -13.02 10.18
C ALA A 142 -3.72 -13.09 11.71
N THR A 143 -3.43 -11.98 12.39
CA THR A 143 -3.38 -11.95 13.86
C THR A 143 -4.75 -12.25 14.47
N ARG A 144 -5.85 -11.70 13.91
CA ARG A 144 -7.22 -11.97 14.37
C ARG A 144 -7.63 -13.42 14.13
N ALA A 145 -7.26 -14.01 12.99
CA ALA A 145 -7.51 -15.42 12.72
C ALA A 145 -6.77 -16.32 13.71
N ALA A 146 -5.49 -16.07 13.98
CA ALA A 146 -4.70 -16.80 14.97
C ALA A 146 -5.34 -16.73 16.36
N LEU A 147 -5.73 -15.53 16.82
CA LEU A 147 -6.39 -15.34 18.13
C LEU A 147 -7.72 -16.10 18.28
N LYS A 148 -8.36 -16.52 17.18
CA LYS A 148 -9.58 -17.33 17.20
C LYS A 148 -9.32 -18.83 17.06
N LEU A 149 -8.13 -19.23 16.61
CA LEU A 149 -7.79 -20.61 16.26
C LEU A 149 -6.79 -21.25 17.22
N SER A 150 -6.18 -20.46 18.13
CA SER A 150 -5.22 -20.97 19.12
C SER A 150 -5.44 -20.36 20.50
N ASP A 151 -4.98 -21.07 21.53
CA ASP A 151 -4.97 -20.56 22.91
C ASP A 151 -3.96 -19.41 23.10
N TYR A 152 -2.86 -19.45 22.36
CA TYR A 152 -1.82 -18.43 22.35
C TYR A 152 -1.48 -18.03 20.92
N THR A 153 -1.38 -16.73 20.68
CA THR A 153 -0.93 -16.16 19.40
C THR A 153 0.35 -15.36 19.65
N VAL A 154 1.46 -15.83 19.09
CA VAL A 154 2.74 -15.11 19.10
C VAL A 154 2.88 -14.34 17.80
N THR A 155 3.25 -13.06 17.89
CA THR A 155 3.48 -12.17 16.75
C THR A 155 4.68 -11.27 17.05
N GLU A 156 5.13 -10.53 16.04
CA GLU A 156 6.31 -9.67 16.13
C GLU A 156 6.08 -8.35 15.38
N ALA A 157 6.94 -7.37 15.66
CA ALA A 157 7.00 -6.10 14.95
C ALA A 157 8.47 -5.78 14.62
N GLY A 158 8.71 -5.15 13.47
CA GLY A 158 10.06 -4.85 12.99
C GLY A 158 10.78 -3.76 13.80
N PHE A 159 12.12 -3.78 13.77
CA PHE A 159 13.02 -2.93 14.58
C PHE A 159 12.92 -3.19 16.10
N GLY A 160 13.37 -2.24 16.93
CA GLY A 160 13.32 -2.31 18.38
C GLY A 160 11.95 -1.90 18.93
N ALA A 161 11.78 -2.02 20.26
CA ALA A 161 10.53 -1.66 20.93
C ALA A 161 10.18 -0.16 20.84
N ASP A 162 11.19 0.69 20.63
CA ASP A 162 11.09 2.13 20.38
C ASP A 162 10.40 2.48 19.05
N LEU A 163 10.31 1.53 18.12
CA LEU A 163 9.62 1.70 16.83
C LEU A 163 8.54 0.65 16.61
N GLY A 164 8.92 -0.63 16.60
CA GLY A 164 8.01 -1.72 16.26
C GLY A 164 6.92 -1.92 17.31
N ALA A 165 7.32 -2.01 18.59
CA ALA A 165 6.36 -2.26 19.66
C ALA A 165 5.46 -1.04 19.90
N GLU A 166 6.02 0.17 19.91
CA GLU A 166 5.24 1.43 19.96
C GLU A 166 4.16 1.44 18.87
N LYS A 167 4.53 1.24 17.60
CA LYS A 167 3.56 1.21 16.50
C LYS A 167 2.59 0.05 16.56
N PHE A 168 2.99 -1.10 17.11
CA PHE A 168 2.07 -2.21 17.34
C PHE A 168 0.96 -1.79 18.32
N PHE A 169 1.32 -1.20 19.45
CA PHE A 169 0.35 -0.81 20.48
C PHE A 169 -0.43 0.46 20.15
N ASP A 170 0.19 1.45 19.50
CA ASP A 170 -0.44 2.76 19.26
C ASP A 170 -1.11 2.88 17.88
N ILE A 171 -0.90 1.91 16.96
CA ILE A 171 -1.53 1.89 15.62
C ILE A 171 -2.34 0.62 15.35
N LYS A 172 -1.82 -0.58 15.68
CA LYS A 172 -2.47 -1.85 15.31
C LYS A 172 -3.48 -2.35 16.34
N CYS A 173 -3.23 -2.15 17.64
CA CYS A 173 -4.11 -2.55 18.74
C CYS A 173 -5.35 -1.65 18.88
#